data_AF-A0A0U5B7G6-F1
#
_entry.id   AF-A0A0U5B7G6-F1
#
_cell.length_a   1.000
_cell.length_b   1.000
_cell.length_c   1.000
_cell.angle_alpha   90.00
_cell.angle_beta   90.00
_cell.angle_gamma   90.00
#
_symmetry.space_group_name_H-M   'P 1'
#
loop_
_entity.id
_entity.type
_entity.pdbx_description
1 polymer ?
#
loop_
_entity_poly.entity_id
_entity_poly.type
_entity_poly.pdbx_seq_one_letter_code
_entity_poly.pdbx_strand_id
1 'polypeptide(L)'
;MNSKGFTLVELIIVIAIISILASISILTYIRYQQKSKIASNALPIVKACANDALTFCMSGRASDIPSITMNVTSLPNCRNAIATASGTLNVTITGTFTCEASGHISNGTITGELEGVDLYKSQCTLNNQSIHCQILSKS
;
A
#
# COMPACT_ATOMS: atom_id res chain seq x y z
N MET A 1 10.88 59.33 -15.50
CA MET A 1 10.86 57.87 -15.20
C MET A 1 9.41 57.48 -14.96
N ASN A 2 8.80 56.76 -15.90
CA ASN A 2 7.37 56.41 -15.84
C ASN A 2 7.20 55.09 -15.07
N SER A 3 7.08 55.16 -13.74
CA SER A 3 6.73 53.98 -12.94
C SER A 3 5.26 53.63 -13.17
N LYS A 4 5.00 52.76 -14.15
CA LYS A 4 3.73 52.05 -14.27
C LYS A 4 3.63 51.06 -13.11
N GLY A 5 3.13 51.53 -11.97
CA GLY A 5 2.77 50.65 -10.86
C GLY A 5 1.57 49.78 -11.23
N PHE A 6 1.62 48.50 -10.85
CA PHE A 6 0.46 47.61 -10.93
C PHE A 6 -0.70 48.19 -10.13
N THR A 7 -1.91 48.10 -10.65
CA THR A 7 -3.10 48.56 -9.92
C THR A 7 -3.43 47.55 -8.81
N LEU A 8 -3.87 48.04 -7.65
CA LEU A 8 -4.30 47.19 -6.54
C LEU A 8 -5.46 46.26 -6.96
N VAL A 9 -6.31 46.74 -7.88
CA VAL A 9 -7.44 45.98 -8.42
C VAL A 9 -6.99 44.81 -9.29
N GLU A 10 -5.97 44.99 -10.14
CA GLU A 10 -5.39 43.86 -10.91
C GLU A 10 -4.88 42.77 -9.98
N LEU A 11 -4.18 43.15 -8.91
CA LEU A 11 -3.65 42.17 -7.96
C LEU A 11 -4.78 41.40 -7.25
N ILE A 12 -5.85 42.09 -6.86
CA ILE A 12 -7.00 41.48 -6.17
C ILE A 12 -7.73 40.47 -7.08
N ILE A 13 -7.90 40.78 -8.36
CA ILE A 13 -8.54 39.85 -9.31
C ILE A 13 -7.68 38.61 -9.52
N VAL A 14 -6.35 38.78 -9.60
CA VAL A 14 -5.42 37.65 -9.77
C VAL A 14 -5.46 36.70 -8.57
N ILE A 15 -5.40 37.22 -7.33
CA ILE A 15 -5.47 36.35 -6.14
C ILE A 15 -6.84 35.66 -6.00
N ALA A 16 -7.93 36.33 -6.43
CA ALA A 16 -9.26 35.75 -6.42
C ALA A 16 -9.33 34.53 -7.34
N ILE A 17 -8.80 34.63 -8.56
CA ILE A 17 -8.78 33.51 -9.52
C ILE A 17 -7.87 32.39 -9.01
N ILE A 18 -6.66 32.69 -8.52
CA ILE A 18 -5.73 31.68 -7.98
C ILE A 18 -6.37 30.90 -6.83
N SER A 19 -7.12 31.57 -5.95
CA SER A 19 -7.79 30.91 -4.82
C SER A 19 -8.78 29.83 -5.27
N ILE A 20 -9.56 30.08 -6.32
CA ILE A 20 -10.56 29.15 -6.85
C ILE A 20 -9.87 27.91 -7.46
N LEU A 21 -8.81 28.11 -8.25
CA LEU A 21 -8.06 27.00 -8.87
C LEU A 21 -7.32 26.15 -7.83
N ALA A 22 -6.77 26.79 -6.80
CA ALA A 22 -6.04 26.11 -5.73
C ALA A 22 -6.95 25.18 -4.91
N SER A 23 -8.18 25.61 -4.61
CA SER A 23 -9.14 24.82 -3.84
C SER A 23 -9.50 23.48 -4.50
N ILE A 24 -9.58 23.43 -5.83
CA ILE A 24 -9.88 22.17 -6.55
C ILE A 24 -8.64 21.26 -6.57
N SER A 25 -7.47 21.86 -6.79
CA SER A 25 -6.21 21.12 -6.97
C SER A 25 -5.68 20.50 -5.68
N ILE A 26 -5.94 21.12 -4.53
CA ILE A 26 -5.40 20.63 -3.24
C ILE A 26 -5.95 19.25 -2.87
N LEU A 27 -7.24 18.99 -3.14
CA LEU A 27 -7.91 17.75 -2.77
C LEU A 27 -7.37 16.56 -3.57
N THR A 28 -7.11 16.76 -4.86
CA THR A 28 -6.52 15.73 -5.72
C THR A 28 -5.06 15.48 -5.32
N TYR A 29 -4.31 16.54 -5.03
CA TYR A 29 -2.92 16.42 -4.58
C TYR A 29 -2.77 15.58 -3.30
N ILE A 30 -3.63 15.79 -2.29
CA ILE A 30 -3.61 14.98 -1.05
C ILE A 30 -3.83 13.49 -1.34
N ARG A 31 -4.77 13.16 -2.24
CA ARG A 31 -5.05 11.77 -2.65
C ARG A 31 -3.84 11.15 -3.34
N TYR A 32 -3.22 11.86 -4.28
CA TYR A 32 -2.02 11.38 -4.96
C TYR A 32 -0.85 11.18 -3.99
N GLN A 33 -0.62 12.12 -3.08
CA GLN A 33 0.45 12.01 -2.08
C GLN A 33 0.27 10.78 -1.19
N GLN A 34 -0.95 10.56 -0.69
CA GLN A 34 -1.24 9.37 0.12
C GLN A 34 -1.08 8.06 -0.67
N LYS A 35 -1.56 8.01 -1.91
CA LYS A 35 -1.39 6.82 -2.78
C LYS A 35 0.10 6.54 -3.05
N SER A 36 0.89 7.58 -3.31
CA SER A 36 2.34 7.47 -3.51
C SER A 36 3.06 6.94 -2.27
N LYS A 37 2.70 7.41 -1.06
CA LYS A 37 3.27 6.89 0.20
C LYS A 37 3.03 5.39 0.37
N ILE A 38 1.83 4.91 0.05
CA ILE A 38 1.51 3.48 0.09
C ILE A 38 2.29 2.72 -0.99
N ALA A 39 2.40 3.28 -2.20
CA ALA A 39 3.13 2.66 -3.30
C ALA A 39 4.62 2.47 -2.99
N SER A 40 5.25 3.43 -2.31
CA SER A 40 6.69 3.42 -2.02
C SER A 40 7.08 2.73 -0.72
N ASN A 41 6.24 2.80 0.32
CA ASN A 41 6.61 2.28 1.65
C ASN A 41 5.85 1.01 2.03
N ALA A 42 4.54 0.94 1.77
CA ALA A 42 3.71 -0.16 2.26
C ALA A 42 3.64 -1.33 1.27
N LEU A 43 3.33 -1.05 0.01
CA LEU A 43 3.18 -2.06 -1.04
C LEU A 43 4.42 -2.95 -1.24
N PRO A 44 5.67 -2.45 -1.28
CA PRO A 44 6.84 -3.32 -1.46
C PRO A 44 7.06 -4.27 -0.28
N ILE A 45 6.78 -3.81 0.95
CA ILE A 45 6.89 -4.65 2.15
C ILE A 45 5.83 -5.76 2.13
N VAL A 46 4.58 -5.41 1.82
CA VAL A 46 3.48 -6.40 1.72
C VAL A 46 3.74 -7.39 0.58
N LYS A 47 4.29 -6.94 -0.55
CA LYS A 47 4.75 -7.81 -1.64
C LYS A 47 5.87 -8.75 -1.20
N ALA A 48 6.85 -8.25 -0.45
CA ALA A 48 7.93 -9.06 0.08
C ALA A 48 7.39 -10.15 1.02
N CYS A 49 6.44 -9.80 1.90
CA CYS A 49 5.76 -10.78 2.76
C CYS A 49 5.02 -11.86 1.94
N ALA A 50 4.30 -11.48 0.88
CA ALA A 50 3.63 -12.44 0.01
C ALA A 50 4.62 -13.38 -0.69
N ASN A 51 5.77 -12.86 -1.13
CA ASN A 51 6.82 -13.66 -1.75
C ASN A 51 7.55 -14.58 -0.78
N ASP A 52 7.79 -14.15 0.46
CA ASP A 52 8.32 -15.02 1.52
C ASP A 52 7.36 -16.19 1.77
N ALA A 53 6.04 -15.91 1.79
CA ALA A 53 5.02 -16.93 1.98
C ALA A 53 5.05 -17.97 0.86
N LEU A 54 5.13 -17.52 -0.39
CA LEU A 54 5.29 -18.42 -1.54
C LEU A 54 6.59 -19.22 -1.45
N THR A 55 7.70 -18.56 -1.15
CA THR A 55 9.02 -19.21 -1.03
C THR A 55 9.02 -20.27 0.05
N PHE A 56 8.33 -20.04 1.18
CA PHE A 56 8.14 -21.05 2.21
C PHE A 56 7.40 -22.28 1.69
N CYS A 57 6.33 -22.11 0.93
CA CYS A 57 5.60 -23.24 0.34
C CYS A 57 6.39 -23.97 -0.76
N MET A 58 7.26 -23.27 -1.48
CA MET A 58 8.13 -23.87 -2.51
C MET A 58 9.37 -24.56 -1.93
N SER A 59 9.87 -24.10 -0.78
CA SER A 59 11.07 -24.64 -0.12
C SER A 59 10.76 -25.74 0.90
N GLY A 60 9.58 -25.68 1.53
CA GLY A 60 9.02 -26.78 2.27
C GLY A 60 8.67 -27.91 1.30
N ARG A 61 9.06 -29.14 1.64
CA ARG A 61 8.79 -30.36 0.87
C ARG A 61 7.28 -30.64 0.73
N ALA A 62 6.58 -29.84 -0.07
CA ALA A 62 5.18 -30.06 -0.45
C ALA A 62 5.01 -31.40 -1.21
N SER A 63 6.11 -32.07 -1.57
CA SER A 63 6.10 -33.39 -2.19
C SER A 63 5.64 -34.53 -1.26
N ASP A 64 5.72 -34.38 0.08
CA ASP A 64 5.40 -35.48 1.02
C ASP A 64 4.18 -35.21 1.93
N ILE A 65 3.66 -33.98 1.96
CA ILE A 65 2.54 -33.58 2.84
C ILE A 65 1.47 -32.89 2.00
N PRO A 66 0.22 -33.38 1.99
CA PRO A 66 -0.82 -32.92 1.06
C PRO A 66 -1.19 -31.44 1.26
N SER A 67 -1.09 -30.94 2.50
CA SER A 67 -1.28 -29.53 2.82
C SER A 67 -0.65 -29.16 4.16
N ILE A 68 0.08 -28.04 4.23
CA ILE A 68 0.57 -27.44 5.49
C ILE A 68 -0.03 -26.07 5.69
N THR A 69 -0.67 -25.84 6.82
CA THR A 69 -1.06 -24.49 7.26
C THR A 69 0.15 -23.78 7.84
N MET A 70 0.52 -22.63 7.30
CA MET A 70 1.64 -21.83 7.77
C MET A 70 1.19 -20.63 8.59
N ASN A 71 2.00 -20.28 9.60
CA ASN A 71 1.84 -19.02 10.31
C ASN A 71 2.64 -17.93 9.60
N VAL A 72 1.99 -17.16 8.73
CA VAL A 72 2.65 -16.12 7.92
C VAL A 72 3.27 -15.02 8.77
N THR A 73 2.77 -14.77 9.99
CA THR A 73 3.31 -13.72 10.87
C THR A 73 4.75 -13.99 11.35
N SER A 74 5.23 -15.24 11.28
CA SER A 74 6.60 -15.59 11.66
C SER A 74 7.62 -15.31 10.54
N LEU A 75 7.16 -14.96 9.34
CA LEU A 75 8.04 -14.70 8.21
C LEU A 75 8.78 -13.36 8.35
N PRO A 76 10.03 -13.26 7.88
CA PRO A 76 10.87 -12.09 8.08
C PRO A 76 10.24 -10.78 7.63
N ASN A 77 9.60 -10.78 6.45
CA ASN A 77 8.98 -9.59 5.87
C ASN A 77 7.51 -9.39 6.26
N CYS A 78 6.93 -10.29 7.06
CA CYS A 78 5.52 -10.27 7.45
C CYS A 78 5.28 -9.73 8.87
N ARG A 79 6.28 -9.02 9.41
CA ARG A 79 6.20 -8.43 10.75
C ARG A 79 5.14 -7.33 10.81
N ASN A 80 4.51 -7.21 11.97
CA ASN A 80 3.60 -6.11 12.24
C ASN A 80 4.38 -4.91 12.82
N ALA A 81 3.80 -3.71 12.71
CA ALA A 81 4.35 -2.46 13.23
C ALA A 81 5.77 -2.13 12.74
N ILE A 82 5.95 -2.10 11.41
CA ILE A 82 7.25 -1.79 10.79
C ILE A 82 7.42 -0.27 10.71
N ALA A 83 8.47 0.26 11.32
CA ALA A 83 8.80 1.68 11.22
C ALA A 83 9.27 2.02 9.80
N THR A 84 8.60 2.97 9.14
CA THR A 84 9.02 3.51 7.83
C THR A 84 9.23 5.02 7.92
N ALA A 85 9.90 5.60 6.93
CA ALA A 85 10.09 7.05 6.85
C ALA A 85 8.76 7.84 6.79
N SER A 86 7.65 7.18 6.46
CA SER A 86 6.32 7.80 6.29
C SER A 86 5.32 7.46 7.39
N GLY A 87 5.73 6.72 8.43
CA GLY A 87 4.86 6.27 9.54
C GLY A 87 5.05 4.79 9.88
N THR A 88 4.30 4.30 10.86
CA THR A 88 4.29 2.88 11.23
C THR A 88 3.40 2.11 10.25
N LEU A 89 3.92 1.04 9.66
CA LEU A 89 3.16 0.13 8.82
C LEU A 89 2.62 -1.04 9.65
N ASN A 90 1.30 -1.16 9.72
CA ASN A 90 0.62 -2.29 10.32
C ASN A 90 0.27 -3.33 9.25
N VAL A 91 0.73 -4.56 9.45
CA VAL A 91 0.48 -5.68 8.55
C VAL A 91 -0.55 -6.59 9.20
N THR A 92 -1.68 -6.74 8.54
CA THR A 92 -2.79 -7.61 8.94
C THR A 92 -2.89 -8.78 7.98
N ILE A 93 -3.01 -9.98 8.52
CA ILE A 93 -3.09 -11.22 7.75
C ILE A 93 -4.49 -11.80 7.97
N THR A 94 -5.16 -12.14 6.87
CA THR A 94 -6.52 -12.67 6.89
C THR A 94 -6.62 -13.89 5.97
N GLY A 95 -7.38 -14.89 6.40
CA GLY A 95 -7.48 -16.18 5.70
C GLY A 95 -6.44 -17.19 6.16
N THR A 96 -6.53 -18.39 5.59
CA THR A 96 -5.71 -19.55 5.95
C THR A 96 -4.69 -19.83 4.86
N PHE A 97 -3.42 -19.60 5.18
CA PHE A 97 -2.33 -19.85 4.24
C PHE A 97 -1.98 -21.34 4.30
N THR A 98 -2.55 -22.11 3.39
CA THR A 98 -2.26 -23.53 3.25
C THR A 98 -1.38 -23.74 2.02
N CYS A 99 -0.17 -24.22 2.23
CA CYS A 99 0.70 -24.70 1.17
C CYS A 99 0.15 -26.03 0.65
N GLU A 100 -0.27 -26.08 -0.61
CA GLU A 100 -0.67 -27.31 -1.28
C GLU A 100 0.55 -28.07 -1.83
N ALA A 101 0.37 -29.36 -2.14
CA ALA A 101 1.43 -30.21 -2.69
C ALA A 101 2.08 -29.66 -3.98
N SER A 102 1.36 -28.80 -4.70
CA SER A 102 1.84 -28.07 -5.88
C SER A 102 2.85 -26.95 -5.57
N GLY A 103 3.10 -26.64 -4.29
CA GLY A 103 3.95 -25.52 -3.87
C GLY A 103 3.26 -24.17 -3.90
N HIS A 104 1.93 -24.14 -4.02
CA HIS A 104 1.12 -22.92 -4.06
C HIS A 104 0.33 -22.71 -2.77
N ILE A 105 -0.10 -21.46 -2.54
CA ILE A 105 -0.94 -21.09 -1.38
C ILE A 105 -2.41 -21.09 -1.83
N SER A 106 -3.23 -21.88 -1.16
CA SER A 106 -4.65 -22.05 -1.51
C SER A 106 -5.43 -20.74 -1.43
N ASN A 107 -5.32 -20.02 -0.30
CA ASN A 107 -5.94 -18.72 -0.11
C ASN A 107 -5.18 -17.89 0.95
N GLY A 108 -5.26 -16.58 0.88
CA GLY A 108 -4.69 -15.71 1.89
C GLY A 108 -4.68 -14.25 1.45
N THR A 109 -4.85 -13.34 2.39
CA THR A 109 -4.76 -11.91 2.14
C THR A 109 -3.83 -11.27 3.14
N ILE A 110 -2.86 -10.50 2.64
CA ILE A 110 -1.95 -9.69 3.43
C ILE A 110 -2.29 -8.24 3.15
N THR A 111 -2.65 -7.49 4.18
CA THR A 111 -3.03 -6.08 4.07
C THR A 111 -2.04 -5.24 4.87
N GLY A 112 -1.48 -4.21 4.24
CA GLY A 112 -0.61 -3.23 4.90
C GLY A 112 -1.28 -1.87 4.97
N GLU A 113 -1.40 -1.35 6.19
CA GLU A 113 -1.95 -0.03 6.48
C GLU A 113 -0.88 0.87 7.10
N LEU A 114 -0.63 2.00 6.47
CA LEU A 114 0.35 2.97 6.95
C LEU A 114 -0.35 3.99 7.86
N GLU A 115 0.19 4.19 9.05
CA GLU A 115 -0.27 5.22 9.98
C GLU A 115 -0.19 6.61 9.33
N GLY A 116 -1.22 7.43 9.50
CA GLY A 116 -1.33 8.74 8.85
C GLY A 116 -1.71 8.70 7.36
N VAL A 117 -2.10 7.52 6.84
CA VAL A 117 -2.73 7.38 5.52
C VAL A 117 -4.11 6.73 5.66
N ASP A 118 -5.15 7.56 5.53
CA ASP A 118 -6.54 7.16 5.79
C ASP A 118 -7.31 6.78 4.54
N LEU A 119 -6.81 7.17 3.36
CA LEU A 119 -7.57 7.02 2.11
C LEU A 119 -7.22 5.74 1.35
N TYR A 120 -6.05 5.15 1.63
CA TYR A 120 -5.52 4.01 0.89
C TYR A 120 -4.86 2.98 1.80
N LYS A 121 -4.87 1.73 1.34
CA LYS A 121 -4.14 0.60 1.92
C LYS A 121 -3.51 -0.24 0.81
N SER A 122 -2.48 -1.01 1.16
CA SER A 122 -1.90 -2.00 0.25
C SER A 122 -2.47 -3.38 0.57
N GLN A 123 -2.73 -4.19 -0.45
CA GLN A 123 -3.24 -5.55 -0.27
C GLN A 123 -2.62 -6.48 -1.29
N CYS A 124 -2.13 -7.64 -0.81
CA CYS A 124 -1.76 -8.77 -1.63
C CYS A 124 -2.70 -9.94 -1.34
N THR A 125 -3.35 -10.45 -2.38
CA THR A 125 -4.20 -11.64 -2.35
C THR A 125 -3.44 -12.80 -2.98
N LEU A 126 -3.40 -13.93 -2.29
CA LEU A 126 -2.83 -15.18 -2.78
C LEU A 126 -3.97 -16.16 -2.97
N ASN A 127 -4.18 -16.65 -4.20
CA ASN A 127 -5.22 -17.60 -4.51
C ASN A 127 -4.72 -18.65 -5.49
N ASN A 128 -4.50 -19.84 -4.94
CA ASN A 128 -4.21 -21.13 -5.54
C ASN A 128 -3.20 -21.20 -6.72
N GLN A 129 -2.43 -20.14 -6.99
CA GLN A 129 -1.36 -19.97 -8.00
C GLN A 129 -1.11 -18.50 -8.34
N SER A 130 -2.06 -17.62 -8.03
CA SER A 130 -1.98 -16.19 -8.33
C SER A 130 -1.59 -15.38 -7.10
N ILE A 131 -0.69 -14.40 -7.30
CA ILE A 131 -0.40 -13.34 -6.33
C ILE A 131 -0.79 -12.02 -6.98
N HIS A 132 -1.80 -11.36 -6.41
CA HIS A 132 -2.28 -10.08 -6.90
C HIS A 132 -2.09 -9.01 -5.82
N CYS A 133 -1.20 -8.06 -6.08
CA CYS A 133 -0.85 -7.00 -5.14
C CYS A 133 -1.21 -5.63 -5.69
N GLN A 134 -2.09 -4.92 -4.99
CA GLN A 134 -2.67 -3.66 -5.43
C GLN A 134 -2.83 -2.67 -4.28
N ILE A 135 -3.05 -1.41 -4.65
CA ILE A 135 -3.41 -0.33 -3.73
C ILE A 135 -4.91 -0.15 -3.80
N LEU A 136 -5.58 -0.28 -2.65
CA LEU A 136 -7.04 -0.17 -2.52
C LEU A 136 -7.39 1.09 -1.76
N SER A 137 -8.52 1.71 -2.10
CA SER A 137 -9.11 2.75 -1.25
C SER A 137 -9.64 2.12 0.04
N LYS A 138 -9.42 2.79 1.17
CA LYS A 138 -10.12 2.47 2.41
C LYS A 138 -11.57 2.93 2.26
N SER A 139 -12.51 2.04 2.62
CA SER A 139 -13.95 2.36 2.64
C SER A 139 -14.34 2.89 4.01
#